data_AF-A0AAD7EW10-F1
#
_entry.id   AF-A0AAD7EW10-F1
#
_cell.length_a   1.000
_cell.length_b   1.000
_cell.length_c   1.000
_cell.angle_alpha   90.00
_cell.angle_beta   90.00
_cell.angle_gamma   90.00
#
_symmetry.space_group_name_H-M   'P 1'
#
loop_
_entity.id
_entity.type
_entity.pdbx_description
1 polymer ?
#
loop_
_entity_poly.entity_id
_entity_poly.type
_entity_poly.pdbx_seq_one_letter_code
_entity_poly.pdbx_strand_id
1 'polypeptide(L)'
;MSSSQVIASPSPLPSSSHTHPPQTSYSTGGYQYDPYDNPRTPRRTPMACQFCRGRKLKCDGLKPQCSNCNRRNIPCNYVAV
;
A
#
# COMPACT_ATOMS: atom_id res chain seq x y z
N MET A 1 -51.75 -36.19 15.58
CA MET A 1 -50.35 -35.75 15.60
C MET A 1 -50.20 -34.58 14.66
N SER A 2 -49.79 -33.44 15.21
CA SER A 2 -49.42 -32.23 14.48
C SER A 2 -48.29 -32.50 13.48
N SER A 3 -48.38 -31.91 12.29
CA SER A 3 -47.19 -31.50 11.54
C SER A 3 -47.52 -30.19 10.85
N SER A 4 -46.98 -29.13 11.46
CA SER A 4 -47.04 -27.76 11.04
C SER A 4 -46.07 -27.46 9.88
N GLN A 5 -46.25 -26.25 9.33
CA GLN A 5 -45.24 -25.34 8.76
C GLN A 5 -45.05 -25.36 7.24
N VAL A 6 -44.78 -24.26 6.54
CA VAL A 6 -45.06 -22.81 6.64
C VAL A 6 -44.72 -22.28 5.24
N ILE A 7 -45.51 -21.32 4.77
CA ILE A 7 -45.50 -20.71 3.43
C ILE A 7 -44.23 -19.88 3.15
N ALA A 8 -43.53 -20.19 2.06
CA ALA A 8 -42.41 -19.41 1.54
C ALA A 8 -42.92 -18.13 0.85
N SER A 9 -42.44 -16.97 1.29
CA SER A 9 -42.70 -15.68 0.66
C SER A 9 -41.45 -15.21 -0.11
N PRO A 10 -41.51 -14.95 -1.43
CA PRO A 10 -40.41 -14.30 -2.15
C PRO A 10 -40.49 -12.78 -1.97
N SER A 11 -39.45 -12.17 -1.40
CA SER A 11 -39.30 -10.72 -1.34
C SER A 11 -38.79 -10.18 -2.68
N PRO A 12 -39.35 -9.08 -3.24
CA PRO A 12 -38.81 -8.43 -4.43
C PRO A 12 -37.63 -7.53 -4.07
N LEU A 13 -36.50 -7.70 -4.75
CA LEU A 13 -35.34 -6.80 -4.66
C LEU A 13 -35.54 -5.59 -5.60
N PRO A 14 -35.13 -4.37 -5.21
CA PRO A 14 -35.26 -3.18 -6.05
C PRO A 14 -34.15 -3.11 -7.11
N SER A 15 -34.54 -3.05 -8.39
CA SER A 15 -33.64 -2.72 -9.50
C SER A 15 -33.18 -1.26 -9.40
N SER A 16 -31.97 -1.05 -8.89
CA SER A 16 -31.34 0.27 -8.81
C SER A 16 -30.69 0.63 -10.15
N SER A 17 -31.42 1.41 -10.95
CA SER A 17 -30.97 2.05 -12.20
C SER A 17 -29.76 2.96 -11.95
N HIS A 18 -28.54 2.45 -12.08
CA HIS A 18 -27.34 3.28 -12.06
C HIS A 18 -27.13 3.92 -13.44
N THR A 19 -27.60 5.15 -13.58
CA THR A 19 -27.14 6.06 -14.63
C THR A 19 -25.76 6.57 -14.22
N HIS A 20 -24.68 6.05 -14.80
CA HIS A 20 -23.36 6.66 -14.65
C HIS A 20 -23.20 7.79 -15.68
N PRO A 21 -22.95 9.05 -15.28
CA PRO A 21 -22.47 10.06 -16.21
C PRO A 21 -21.03 9.69 -16.64
N PRO A 22 -20.64 9.89 -17.91
CA PRO A 22 -19.24 9.76 -18.31
C PRO A 22 -18.47 10.97 -17.77
N GLN A 23 -17.88 10.84 -16.59
CA GLN A 23 -17.00 11.88 -16.05
C GLN A 23 -15.62 11.72 -16.66
N THR A 24 -15.44 12.34 -17.83
CA THR A 24 -14.14 12.68 -18.40
C THR A 24 -13.44 13.65 -17.45
N SER A 25 -12.85 13.12 -16.39
CA SER A 25 -12.08 13.88 -15.42
C SER A 25 -10.62 13.87 -15.88
N TYR A 26 -10.27 14.79 -16.79
CA TYR A 26 -8.92 15.32 -16.79
C TYR A 26 -8.79 16.19 -15.52
N SER A 27 -8.74 15.55 -14.36
CA SER A 27 -8.45 16.24 -13.11
C SER A 27 -6.98 16.63 -13.14
N THR A 28 -6.72 17.84 -13.62
CA THR A 28 -5.55 18.63 -13.27
C THR A 28 -5.40 18.56 -11.75
N GLY A 29 -4.47 17.71 -11.29
CA GLY A 29 -4.17 17.53 -9.88
C GLY A 29 -3.70 18.85 -9.29
N GLY A 30 -4.63 19.57 -8.65
CA GLY A 30 -4.30 20.66 -7.75
C GLY A 30 -3.56 20.07 -6.55
N TYR A 31 -2.28 20.41 -6.41
CA TYR A 31 -1.51 20.11 -5.21
C TYR A 31 -2.03 21.00 -4.07
N GLN A 32 -2.99 20.49 -3.30
CA GLN A 32 -3.38 21.10 -2.03
C GLN A 32 -2.25 20.82 -1.03
N TYR A 33 -1.55 21.88 -0.62
CA TYR A 33 -0.55 21.81 0.44
C TYR A 33 -1.28 21.73 1.79
N ASP A 34 -1.26 20.56 2.42
CA ASP A 34 -1.74 20.36 3.78
C ASP A 34 -0.55 20.43 4.76
N PRO A 35 -0.44 21.48 5.58
CA PRO A 35 0.70 21.68 6.49
C PRO A 35 0.77 20.68 7.66
N TYR A 36 -0.14 19.69 7.73
CA TYR A 36 -0.10 18.60 8.70
C TYR A 36 0.25 17.21 8.11
N ASP A 37 0.56 17.10 6.81
CA ASP A 37 1.18 15.88 6.27
C ASP A 37 2.63 15.83 6.77
N ASN A 38 2.79 15.29 8.00
CA ASN A 38 4.06 14.82 8.52
C ASN A 38 4.81 14.16 7.38
N PRO A 39 6.01 14.65 7.00
CA PRO A 39 6.61 14.31 5.72
C PRO A 39 6.62 12.79 5.56
N ARG A 40 5.74 12.30 4.69
CA ARG A 40 5.82 10.95 4.11
C ARG A 40 7.06 10.80 3.24
N THR A 41 8.06 11.66 3.40
CA THR A 41 9.40 11.44 2.91
C THR A 41 9.87 10.17 3.60
N PRO A 42 9.99 9.03 2.89
CA PRO A 42 10.66 7.88 3.46
C PRO A 42 12.01 8.42 3.91
N ARG A 43 12.31 8.37 5.22
CA ARG A 43 13.56 8.90 5.76
C ARG A 43 14.64 8.37 4.84
N ARG A 44 15.18 9.24 3.96
CA ARG A 44 16.14 8.81 2.96
C ARG A 44 17.22 8.16 3.76
N THR A 45 17.45 6.89 3.53
CA THR A 45 18.41 6.14 4.30
C THR A 45 19.73 6.83 4.02
N PRO A 46 20.30 7.53 5.02
CA PRO A 46 21.41 8.45 4.77
C PRO A 46 22.62 7.68 4.23
N MET A 47 22.63 6.37 4.48
CA MET A 47 23.67 5.47 4.08
C MET A 47 23.10 4.11 3.65
N ALA A 48 23.47 3.68 2.44
CA ALA A 48 23.31 2.29 2.01
C ALA A 48 24.27 1.37 2.79
N CYS A 49 23.85 0.13 3.08
CA CYS A 49 24.72 -0.86 3.72
C CYS A 49 25.96 -1.17 2.86
N GLN A 50 27.01 -1.71 3.47
CA GLN A 50 28.29 -2.02 2.81
C GLN A 50 28.12 -2.90 1.57
N PHE A 51 27.28 -3.92 1.65
CA PHE A 51 26.99 -4.80 0.52
C PHE A 51 26.33 -4.04 -0.65
N CYS A 52 25.29 -3.25 -0.36
CA CYS A 52 24.61 -2.48 -1.39
C CYS A 52 25.51 -1.38 -1.96
N ARG A 53 26.38 -0.76 -1.15
CA ARG A 53 27.40 0.19 -1.60
C ARG A 53 28.38 -0.46 -2.57
N GLY A 54 29.01 -1.58 -2.19
CA GLY A 54 29.98 -2.26 -3.03
C GLY A 54 29.39 -2.77 -4.36
N ARG A 55 28.12 -3.19 -4.34
CA ARG A 55 27.41 -3.64 -5.55
C ARG A 55 26.60 -2.56 -6.28
N LYS A 56 26.67 -1.31 -5.82
CA LYS A 56 25.92 -0.17 -6.39
C LYS A 56 24.40 -0.44 -6.49
N LEU A 57 23.85 -1.18 -5.54
CA LEU A 57 22.41 -1.50 -5.47
C LEU A 57 21.66 -0.44 -4.67
N LYS A 58 20.36 -0.26 -4.99
CA LYS A 58 19.45 0.54 -4.15
C LYS A 58 19.33 -0.14 -2.77
N CYS A 59 19.59 0.62 -1.71
CA CYS A 59 19.46 0.14 -0.34
C CYS A 59 18.26 0.78 0.35
N ASP A 60 17.33 -0.05 0.80
CA ASP A 60 16.12 0.39 1.52
C ASP A 60 16.41 0.78 2.97
N GLY A 61 17.65 0.58 3.44
CA GLY A 61 18.16 0.97 4.76
C GLY A 61 17.38 0.44 5.97
N LEU A 62 16.54 -0.57 5.78
CA LEU A 62 15.84 -1.24 6.88
C LEU A 62 16.87 -1.84 7.86
N LYS A 63 16.56 -1.74 9.15
CA LYS A 63 17.30 -2.37 10.26
C LYS A 63 16.45 -3.49 10.85
N PRO A 64 17.03 -4.65 11.23
CA PRO A 64 18.46 -4.96 11.27
C PRO A 64 19.10 -5.30 9.91
N GLN A 65 18.32 -5.70 8.91
CA GLN A 65 18.81 -6.01 7.55
C GLN A 65 17.96 -5.32 6.47
N CYS A 66 18.61 -4.82 5.40
CA CYS A 66 17.89 -4.29 4.24
C CYS A 66 17.23 -5.42 3.43
N SER A 67 16.20 -5.08 2.64
CA SER A 67 15.45 -6.07 1.83
C SER A 67 16.35 -6.89 0.91
N ASN A 68 17.37 -6.26 0.31
CA ASN A 68 18.33 -6.95 -0.56
C ASN A 68 19.22 -7.95 0.19
N CYS A 69 19.69 -7.59 1.39
CA CYS A 69 20.51 -8.48 2.21
C CYS A 69 19.66 -9.62 2.79
N ASN A 70 18.45 -9.31 3.26
CA ASN A 70 17.51 -10.29 3.80
C ASN A 70 17.14 -11.35 2.75
N ARG A 71 16.75 -10.93 1.53
CA ARG A 71 16.43 -11.86 0.43
C ARG A 71 17.58 -12.77 0.02
N ARG A 72 18.82 -12.32 0.22
CA ARG A 72 20.03 -13.06 -0.15
C ARG A 72 20.63 -13.81 1.04
N ASN A 73 20.06 -13.67 2.25
CA ASN A 73 20.58 -14.22 3.50
C ASN A 73 22.08 -13.93 3.72
N ILE A 74 22.49 -12.68 3.49
CA ILE A 74 23.87 -12.22 3.67
C ILE A 74 23.97 -11.19 4.81
N PRO A 75 25.18 -11.00 5.39
CA PRO A 75 25.38 -9.99 6.42
C PRO A 75 25.07 -8.57 5.90
N CYS A 76 24.23 -7.84 6.64
CA CYS A 76 23.87 -6.46 6.36
C CYS A 76 24.58 -5.51 7.34
N ASN A 77 25.75 -5.03 6.95
CA ASN A 77 26.56 -4.16 7.81
C ASN A 77 26.47 -2.70 7.36
N TYR A 78 26.13 -1.82 8.27
CA TYR A 78 26.20 -0.36 8.08
C TYR A 78 27.38 0.14 8.92
N VAL A 79 28.50 0.48 8.29
CA VAL A 79 29.67 1.06 8.97
C VAL A 79 29.70 2.56 8.70
N ALA A 80 29.68 3.39 9.74
CA ALA A 80 29.95 4.81 9.55
C ALA A 80 31.41 4.94 9.10
N VAL A 81 31.61 5.59 7.95
CA VAL A 81 32.91 6.00 7.43
C VAL A 81 32.99 7.50 7.58
#